data_AF-A0AAU9JCL0-F1
#
_entry.id   AF-A0AAU9JCL0-F1
#
_cell.length_a   1.000
_cell.length_b   1.000
_cell.length_c   1.000
_cell.angle_alpha   90.00
_cell.angle_beta   90.00
_cell.angle_gamma   90.00
#
_symmetry.space_group_name_H-M   'P 1'
#
loop_
_entity.id
_entity.type
_entity.pdbx_description
1 polymer ?
#
loop_
_entity_poly.entity_id
_entity_poly.type
_entity_poly.pdbx_seq_one_letter_code
_entity_poly.pdbx_strand_id
1 'polypeptide(L)'
;MTEDIISLSDTESESDSDSEMPEILDLPSKIPQIEVSTQIEEDVDSDNDVPEIIQSIINSKSKRRRTVILDAEDEQIIDNMIKEMEKAANDDIEANLKGLPALYKLKILNKVAKFLKVAKYHMLFLSMNGAFVLGKWLARLPDGSFPSTPLKLSLLESIQDIPIETEHLRNSELGRNIMIIYHNPNETQTVKRLSKFLIEKWSRMIYEIDVDYTFLEKTEVGSDENLAPNIPKPLLSLEKIQMRGGNKNSVRDPPKGIFDFKYRPTSNSEEAQAARGIDKDSVYKRLLKKKSKVKKQKWMSVDGRTLY
;
A
#
# COMPACT_ATOMS: atom_id res chain seq x y z
N MET A 1 -51.93 -53.10 41.19
CA MET A 1 -51.21 -53.30 39.92
C MET A 1 -50.00 -52.38 40.00
N THR A 2 -49.03 -52.72 40.86
CA THR A 2 -47.77 -53.46 40.54
C THR A 2 -46.87 -52.58 39.66
N GLU A 3 -45.87 -51.89 40.23
CA GLU A 3 -44.46 -52.37 40.44
C GLU A 3 -43.71 -52.40 39.09
N ASP A 4 -42.50 -51.85 38.84
CA ASP A 4 -41.23 -51.64 39.57
C ASP A 4 -40.41 -50.53 38.84
N ILE A 5 -39.58 -49.66 39.44
CA ILE A 5 -38.21 -49.81 40.01
C ILE A 5 -37.23 -50.58 39.11
N ILE A 6 -36.13 -49.92 38.71
CA ILE A 6 -34.71 -50.35 38.50
C ILE A 6 -33.99 -49.06 38.07
N SER A 7 -33.12 -48.36 38.81
CA SER A 7 -31.85 -48.66 39.50
C SER A 7 -30.65 -49.00 38.59
N LEU A 8 -29.71 -48.03 38.51
CA LEU A 8 -28.25 -48.17 38.59
C LEU A 8 -27.52 -49.19 37.70
N SER A 9 -26.56 -48.69 36.90
CA SER A 9 -25.15 -49.10 37.04
C SER A 9 -24.22 -48.26 36.14
N ASP A 10 -23.20 -47.70 36.76
CA ASP A 10 -21.92 -47.36 36.13
C ASP A 10 -21.25 -48.63 35.58
N THR A 11 -20.56 -48.50 34.45
CA THR A 11 -19.43 -49.38 34.09
C THR A 11 -18.49 -48.65 33.13
N GLU A 12 -17.28 -48.40 33.63
CA GLU A 12 -16.08 -48.17 32.84
C GLU A 12 -15.77 -49.43 32.00
N SER A 13 -15.33 -49.26 30.75
CA SER A 13 -14.13 -49.92 30.22
C SER A 13 -13.86 -49.54 28.77
N GLU A 14 -12.56 -49.31 28.56
CA GLU A 14 -11.78 -49.13 27.35
C GLU A 14 -12.10 -50.12 26.22
N SER A 15 -12.03 -49.68 24.96
CA SER A 15 -10.94 -50.04 24.02
C SER A 15 -11.28 -49.63 22.57
N ASP A 16 -10.22 -49.10 21.93
CA ASP A 16 -9.83 -49.29 20.53
C ASP A 16 -10.78 -48.90 19.38
N SER A 17 -10.43 -47.78 18.74
CA SER A 17 -10.53 -47.68 17.29
C SER A 17 -9.33 -46.92 16.72
N ASP A 18 -8.47 -47.69 16.06
CA ASP A 18 -7.35 -47.28 15.22
C ASP A 18 -7.73 -46.13 14.26
N SER A 19 -6.86 -45.13 14.19
CA SER A 19 -6.80 -44.19 13.07
C SER A 19 -5.33 -43.99 12.73
N GLU A 20 -4.89 -44.73 11.72
CA GLU A 20 -3.54 -44.76 11.17
C GLU A 20 -2.99 -43.36 10.88
N MET A 21 -1.89 -43.04 11.54
CA MET A 21 -0.99 -41.95 11.17
C MET A 21 -0.20 -42.35 9.91
N PRO A 22 -0.09 -41.50 8.88
CA PRO A 22 0.80 -41.78 7.77
C PRO A 22 2.27 -41.69 8.20
N GLU A 23 2.95 -42.77 7.86
CA GLU A 23 4.36 -43.13 7.99
C GLU A 23 5.33 -41.97 7.66
N ILE A 24 6.16 -41.62 8.65
CA ILE A 24 7.28 -40.68 8.51
C ILE A 24 8.41 -41.40 7.77
N LEU A 25 8.68 -40.97 6.55
CA LEU A 25 9.83 -41.45 5.78
C LEU A 25 11.13 -40.99 6.45
N ASP A 26 11.89 -42.00 6.89
CA ASP A 26 13.21 -41.93 7.50
C ASP A 26 14.23 -41.29 6.53
N LEU A 27 14.67 -40.07 6.84
CA LEU A 27 15.77 -39.38 6.15
C LEU A 27 17.07 -39.61 6.94
N PRO A 28 18.16 -40.09 6.32
CA PRO A 28 19.37 -40.48 7.04
C PRO A 28 20.04 -39.28 7.71
N SER A 29 20.24 -39.43 9.02
CA SER A 29 21.00 -38.57 9.90
C SER A 29 22.52 -38.65 9.61
N LYS A 30 23.01 -37.77 8.71
CA LYS A 30 24.43 -37.39 8.69
C LYS A 30 24.64 -36.05 7.99
N ILE A 31 24.56 -34.97 8.75
CA ILE A 31 25.11 -33.67 8.35
C ILE A 31 26.62 -33.73 8.67
N PRO A 32 27.51 -33.57 7.68
CA PRO A 32 28.93 -33.40 7.96
C PRO A 32 29.13 -32.08 8.71
N GLN A 33 29.76 -32.15 9.87
CA GLN A 33 30.26 -31.00 10.62
C GLN A 33 31.30 -30.29 9.74
N ILE A 34 30.93 -29.14 9.18
CA ILE A 34 31.90 -28.22 8.59
C ILE A 34 32.45 -27.43 9.78
N GLU A 35 33.58 -27.88 10.31
CA GLU A 35 34.42 -27.09 11.20
C GLU A 35 34.91 -25.87 10.42
N VAL A 36 34.20 -24.75 10.54
CA VAL A 36 34.73 -23.45 10.14
C VAL A 36 35.73 -23.05 11.22
N SER A 37 36.96 -23.48 11.04
CA SER A 37 38.12 -22.98 11.77
C SER A 37 38.29 -21.50 11.38
N THR A 38 37.82 -20.59 12.23
CA THR A 38 38.18 -19.18 12.16
C THR A 38 39.63 -19.03 12.61
N GLN A 39 40.58 -19.26 11.68
CA GLN A 39 41.89 -18.64 11.75
C GLN A 39 41.73 -17.23 11.17
N ILE A 40 41.70 -16.25 12.08
CA ILE A 40 41.93 -14.85 11.76
C ILE A 40 43.45 -14.74 11.64
N GLU A 41 43.96 -14.85 10.42
CA GLU A 41 45.26 -14.29 10.08
C GLU A 41 45.00 -12.85 9.61
N GLU A 42 45.39 -11.91 10.47
CA GLU A 42 45.59 -10.51 10.16
C GLU A 42 46.72 -10.42 9.13
N ASP A 43 46.47 -9.79 7.97
CA ASP A 43 47.47 -9.07 7.17
C ASP A 43 46.78 -8.48 5.91
N VAL A 44 46.08 -7.36 6.07
CA VAL A 44 45.84 -6.41 4.97
C VAL A 44 45.95 -5.00 5.54
N ASP A 45 47.18 -4.54 5.72
CA ASP A 45 47.49 -3.12 5.73
C ASP A 45 47.18 -2.56 4.33
N SER A 46 45.98 -2.04 4.18
CA SER A 46 45.62 -1.19 3.05
C SER A 46 44.83 -0.01 3.59
N ASP A 47 45.55 1.09 3.82
CA ASP A 47 45.00 2.42 4.06
C ASP A 47 44.03 2.78 2.94
N ASN A 48 42.77 2.39 3.11
CA ASN A 48 41.69 2.76 2.22
C ASN A 48 41.10 4.04 2.79
N ASP A 49 41.68 5.17 2.40
CA ASP A 49 41.13 6.52 2.63
C ASP A 49 39.75 6.60 1.95
N VAL A 50 38.71 6.14 2.64
CA VAL A 50 37.33 6.32 2.20
C VAL A 50 37.07 7.84 2.23
N PRO A 51 36.78 8.49 1.07
CA PRO A 51 36.62 9.93 1.02
C PRO A 51 35.58 10.39 2.05
N GLU A 52 35.86 11.47 2.78
CA GLU A 52 34.99 12.08 3.81
C GLU A 52 33.55 12.33 3.31
N ILE A 53 33.40 12.50 2.00
CA ILE A 53 32.13 12.61 1.27
C ILE A 53 31.31 11.31 1.38
N ILE A 54 31.93 10.13 1.25
CA ILE A 54 31.24 8.84 1.35
C ILE A 54 30.82 8.58 2.81
N GLN A 55 31.67 8.88 3.80
CA GLN A 55 31.31 8.76 5.22
C GLN A 55 30.17 9.72 5.60
N SER A 56 30.17 10.96 5.13
CA SER A 56 29.07 11.90 5.35
C SER A 56 27.77 11.46 4.65
N ILE A 57 27.85 10.83 3.47
CA ILE A 57 26.69 10.22 2.78
C ILE A 57 26.15 9.01 3.57
N ILE A 58 27.02 8.12 4.06
CA ILE A 58 26.61 6.96 4.87
C ILE A 58 25.96 7.42 6.17
N ASN A 59 26.55 8.40 6.86
CA ASN A 59 26.01 8.97 8.10
C ASN A 59 24.72 9.76 7.86
N SER A 60 24.56 10.42 6.71
CA SER A 60 23.30 11.10 6.34
C SER A 60 22.17 10.12 6.01
N LYS A 61 22.48 8.95 5.42
CA LYS A 61 21.52 7.86 5.20
C LYS A 61 21.17 7.16 6.50
N SER A 62 22.12 6.98 7.42
CA SER A 62 21.90 6.40 8.75
C SER A 62 21.02 7.29 9.64
N LYS A 63 21.15 8.62 9.56
CA LYS A 63 20.26 9.59 10.24
C LYS A 63 18.78 9.48 9.84
N ARG A 64 18.43 8.87 8.68
CA ARG A 64 17.04 8.58 8.30
C ARG A 64 16.44 7.37 9.01
N ARG A 65 17.26 6.51 9.62
CA ARG A 65 16.83 5.35 10.41
C ARG A 65 17.15 5.56 11.90
N ARG A 66 16.74 6.68 12.48
CA ARG A 66 16.61 6.72 13.94
C ARG A 66 15.42 5.82 14.29
N THR A 67 15.72 4.60 14.73
CA THR A 67 14.78 3.79 15.50
C THR A 67 14.33 4.64 16.67
N VAL A 68 13.07 5.10 16.65
CA VAL A 68 12.49 5.81 17.78
C VAL A 68 12.41 4.78 18.90
N ILE A 69 13.29 4.92 19.89
CA ILE A 69 13.26 4.09 21.08
C ILE A 69 12.05 4.57 21.87
N LEU A 70 11.07 3.70 22.06
CA LEU A 70 9.94 3.94 22.94
C LEU A 70 10.32 3.48 24.35
N ASP A 71 9.98 4.29 25.34
CA ASP A 71 10.17 3.95 26.73
C ASP A 71 8.96 3.13 27.23
N ALA A 72 9.10 2.41 28.35
CA ALA A 72 8.01 1.59 28.92
C ALA A 72 6.74 2.42 29.22
N GLU A 73 6.88 3.70 29.52
CA GLU A 73 5.75 4.62 29.70
C GLU A 73 4.96 4.84 28.40
N ASP A 74 5.65 4.96 27.26
CA ASP A 74 5.01 5.12 25.96
C ASP A 74 4.26 3.84 25.55
N GLU A 75 4.83 2.66 25.81
CA GLU A 75 4.16 1.37 25.58
C GLU A 75 2.85 1.28 26.40
N GLN A 76 2.91 1.66 27.67
CA GLN A 76 1.73 1.67 28.55
C GLN A 76 0.66 2.67 28.07
N ILE A 77 1.06 3.84 27.56
CA ILE A 77 0.12 4.82 26.98
C ILE A 77 -0.61 4.21 25.77
N ILE A 78 0.13 3.52 24.89
CA ILE A 78 -0.43 2.90 23.69
C ILE A 78 -1.38 1.76 24.06
N ASP A 79 -0.97 0.86 24.96
CA ASP A 79 -1.80 -0.25 25.45
C ASP A 79 -3.10 0.25 26.09
N ASN A 80 -3.01 1.24 26.97
CA ASN A 80 -4.17 1.86 27.60
C ASN A 80 -5.11 2.51 26.57
N MET A 81 -4.55 3.17 25.55
CA MET A 81 -5.35 3.77 24.49
C MET A 81 -6.10 2.71 23.68
N ILE A 82 -5.44 1.62 23.30
CA ILE A 82 -6.05 0.52 22.55
C ILE A 82 -7.20 -0.08 23.37
N LYS A 83 -6.98 -0.39 24.65
CA LYS A 83 -8.01 -0.91 25.56
C LYS A 83 -9.20 0.04 25.71
N GLU A 84 -8.94 1.34 25.86
CA GLU A 84 -9.98 2.37 25.97
C GLU A 84 -10.80 2.47 24.67
N MET A 85 -10.13 2.41 23.52
CA MET A 85 -10.77 2.41 22.21
C MET A 85 -11.63 1.16 21.99
N GLU A 86 -11.14 -0.03 22.35
CA GLU A 86 -11.90 -1.27 22.25
C GLU A 86 -13.12 -1.26 23.15
N LYS A 87 -12.95 -0.82 24.39
CA LYS A 87 -14.04 -0.70 25.35
C LYS A 87 -15.14 0.22 24.82
N ALA A 88 -14.79 1.41 24.33
CA ALA A 88 -15.77 2.34 23.78
C ALA A 88 -16.50 1.78 22.54
N ALA A 89 -15.81 0.99 21.71
CA ALA A 89 -16.45 0.33 20.57
C ALA A 89 -17.44 -0.75 21.02
N ASN A 90 -17.08 -1.57 22.02
CA ASN A 90 -17.97 -2.59 22.59
C ASN A 90 -19.16 -1.97 23.33
N ASP A 91 -18.94 -0.93 24.14
CA ASP A 91 -19.99 -0.21 24.87
C ASP A 91 -21.02 0.41 23.90
N ASP A 92 -20.57 0.93 22.75
CA ASP A 92 -21.47 1.43 21.70
C ASP A 92 -22.29 0.31 21.05
N ILE A 93 -21.70 -0.87 20.83
CA ILE A 93 -22.42 -2.05 20.30
C ILE A 93 -23.48 -2.49 21.32
N GLU A 94 -23.12 -2.60 22.59
CA GLU A 94 -24.06 -2.96 23.65
C GLU A 94 -25.19 -1.94 23.81
N ALA A 95 -24.87 -0.64 23.78
CA ALA A 95 -25.87 0.42 23.83
C ALA A 95 -26.83 0.31 22.66
N ASN A 96 -26.32 0.09 21.44
CA ASN A 96 -27.14 -0.10 20.25
C ASN A 96 -28.07 -1.32 20.38
N LEU A 97 -27.56 -2.46 20.87
CA LEU A 97 -28.37 -3.66 21.12
C LEU A 97 -29.47 -3.43 22.17
N LYS A 98 -29.21 -2.56 23.16
CA LYS A 98 -30.18 -2.15 24.19
C LYS A 98 -31.14 -1.05 23.72
N GLY A 99 -31.03 -0.57 22.48
CA GLY A 99 -31.82 0.55 21.95
C GLY A 99 -31.46 1.91 22.56
N LEU A 100 -30.29 2.01 23.20
CA LEU A 100 -29.76 3.24 23.80
C LEU A 100 -28.84 3.98 22.81
N PRO A 101 -28.68 5.31 22.93
CA PRO A 101 -27.78 6.07 22.08
C PRO A 101 -26.32 5.69 22.33
N ALA A 102 -25.63 5.26 21.26
CA ALA A 102 -24.22 4.89 21.24
C ALA A 102 -23.32 6.14 21.17
N LEU A 103 -22.91 6.66 22.33
CA LEU A 103 -22.12 7.90 22.46
C LEU A 103 -20.68 7.67 22.97
N TYR A 104 -20.29 6.44 23.28
CA TYR A 104 -19.02 6.12 23.93
C TYR A 104 -17.83 6.43 23.02
N LYS A 105 -17.86 6.01 21.74
CA LYS A 105 -16.79 6.36 20.78
C LYS A 105 -16.68 7.88 20.58
N LEU A 106 -17.81 8.57 20.52
CA LEU A 106 -17.86 10.03 20.35
C LEU A 106 -17.21 10.78 21.53
N LYS A 107 -17.40 10.30 22.77
CA LYS A 107 -16.83 10.93 23.97
C LYS A 107 -15.30 10.95 23.96
N ILE A 108 -14.67 9.89 23.48
CA ILE A 108 -13.20 9.77 23.48
C ILE A 108 -12.55 10.11 22.12
N LEU A 109 -13.35 10.45 21.09
CA LEU A 109 -12.86 10.73 19.73
C LEU A 109 -11.73 11.77 19.69
N ASN A 110 -11.87 12.89 20.40
CA ASN A 110 -10.86 13.95 20.42
C ASN A 110 -9.54 13.48 21.04
N LYS A 111 -9.61 12.59 22.04
CA LYS A 111 -8.44 12.01 22.70
C LYS A 111 -7.72 11.06 21.74
N VAL A 112 -8.48 10.18 21.09
CA VAL A 112 -7.98 9.25 20.07
C VAL A 112 -7.35 9.99 18.89
N ALA A 113 -8.01 11.03 18.36
CA ALA A 113 -7.48 11.82 17.25
C ALA A 113 -6.15 12.50 17.58
N LYS A 114 -5.96 12.98 18.82
CA LYS A 114 -4.68 13.54 19.26
C LYS A 114 -3.61 12.46 19.39
N PHE A 115 -3.96 11.29 19.92
CA PHE A 115 -3.05 10.16 20.05
C PHE A 115 -2.58 9.65 18.67
N LEU A 116 -3.50 9.44 17.72
CA LEU A 116 -3.17 8.94 16.38
C LEU A 116 -2.32 9.92 15.55
N LYS A 117 -2.27 11.21 15.90
CA LYS A 117 -1.35 12.17 15.25
C LYS A 117 0.11 12.02 15.66
N VAL A 118 0.39 11.30 16.74
CA VAL A 118 1.75 11.14 17.26
C VAL A 118 2.47 10.02 16.51
N ALA A 119 3.30 10.39 15.53
CA ALA A 119 3.97 9.44 14.63
C ALA A 119 4.84 8.40 15.34
N LYS A 120 5.45 8.73 16.49
CA LYS A 120 6.26 7.76 17.26
C LYS A 120 5.46 6.55 17.75
N TYR A 121 4.14 6.68 17.91
CA TYR A 121 3.28 5.59 18.39
C TYR A 121 2.83 4.65 17.30
N HIS A 122 2.95 5.02 16.02
CA HIS A 122 2.30 4.29 14.92
C HIS A 122 2.77 2.85 14.77
N MET A 123 4.09 2.61 14.82
CA MET A 123 4.64 1.27 14.64
C MET A 123 4.18 0.31 15.73
N LEU A 124 4.30 0.73 17.01
CA LEU A 124 3.88 -0.10 18.14
C LEU A 124 2.35 -0.23 18.21
N PHE A 125 1.61 0.83 17.89
CA PHE A 125 0.16 0.78 17.79
C PHE A 125 -0.30 -0.28 16.76
N LEU A 126 0.37 -0.38 15.62
CA LEU A 126 0.08 -1.40 14.61
C LEU A 126 0.47 -2.82 15.07
N SER A 127 1.60 -2.98 15.74
CA SER A 127 2.02 -4.29 16.27
C SER A 127 1.12 -4.81 17.38
N MET A 128 0.46 -3.91 18.12
CA MET A 128 -0.53 -4.24 19.17
C MET A 128 -1.97 -4.32 18.65
N ASN A 129 -2.17 -4.68 17.38
CA ASN A 129 -3.48 -4.83 16.74
C ASN A 129 -4.33 -3.54 16.69
N GLY A 130 -3.74 -2.35 16.81
CA GLY A 130 -4.47 -1.08 16.75
C GLY A 130 -5.26 -0.89 15.44
N ALA A 131 -4.79 -1.46 14.33
CA ALA A 131 -5.52 -1.45 13.06
C ALA A 131 -6.89 -2.17 13.16
N PHE A 132 -6.96 -3.28 13.90
CA PHE A 132 -8.21 -4.02 14.13
C PHE A 132 -9.22 -3.17 14.91
N VAL A 133 -8.73 -2.42 15.91
CA VAL A 133 -9.57 -1.49 16.69
C VAL A 133 -10.11 -0.36 15.83
N LEU A 134 -9.28 0.21 14.94
CA LEU A 134 -9.73 1.20 13.95
C LEU A 134 -10.80 0.62 13.02
N GLY A 135 -10.64 -0.64 12.60
CA GLY A 135 -11.63 -1.40 11.86
C GLY A 135 -12.98 -1.45 12.60
N LYS A 136 -12.97 -1.84 13.88
CA LYS A 136 -14.17 -1.89 14.73
C LYS A 136 -14.84 -0.52 14.91
N TRP A 137 -14.07 0.57 14.97
CA TRP A 137 -14.63 1.91 15.08
C TRP A 137 -15.36 2.38 13.82
N LEU A 138 -14.89 1.93 12.65
CA LEU A 138 -15.49 2.24 11.35
C LEU A 138 -16.53 1.21 10.89
N ALA A 139 -16.66 0.09 11.60
CA ALA A 139 -17.67 -0.91 11.33
C ALA A 139 -19.08 -0.33 11.49
N ARG A 140 -20.04 -0.90 10.76
CA ARG A 140 -21.46 -0.62 10.97
C ARG A 140 -21.89 -1.16 12.33
N LEU A 141 -22.82 -0.48 12.97
CA LEU A 141 -23.47 -0.97 14.18
C LEU A 141 -24.37 -2.18 13.86
N PRO A 142 -24.77 -2.99 14.87
CA PRO A 142 -25.64 -4.15 14.67
C PRO A 142 -26.97 -3.83 13.98
N ASP A 143 -27.50 -2.62 14.18
CA ASP A 143 -28.68 -2.09 13.49
C ASP A 143 -28.44 -1.74 12.00
N GLY A 144 -27.23 -1.92 11.49
CA GLY A 144 -26.82 -1.57 10.13
C GLY A 144 -26.49 -0.10 9.92
N SER A 145 -26.61 0.74 10.95
CA SER A 145 -26.28 2.16 10.86
C SER A 145 -24.77 2.37 10.76
N PHE A 146 -24.39 3.45 10.06
CA PHE A 146 -23.00 3.86 9.94
C PHE A 146 -22.57 4.71 11.13
N PRO A 147 -21.28 4.67 11.51
CA PRO A 147 -20.78 5.60 12.50
C PRO A 147 -20.96 7.05 12.03
N SER A 148 -21.03 7.96 13.01
CA SER A 148 -21.31 9.38 12.78
C SER A 148 -20.26 10.03 11.86
N THR A 149 -20.69 11.02 11.06
CA THR A 149 -19.82 11.78 10.14
C THR A 149 -18.57 12.38 10.80
N PRO A 150 -18.64 13.04 11.98
CA PRO A 150 -17.43 13.56 12.62
C PRO A 150 -16.43 12.46 13.00
N LEU A 151 -16.93 11.30 13.43
CA LEU A 151 -16.09 10.15 13.75
C LEU A 151 -15.37 9.64 12.49
N LYS A 152 -16.11 9.45 11.39
CA LYS A 152 -15.54 9.01 10.11
C LYS A 152 -14.46 9.96 9.61
N LEU A 153 -14.73 11.27 9.58
CA LEU A 153 -13.76 12.26 9.11
C LEU A 153 -12.47 12.22 9.95
N SER A 154 -12.59 12.32 11.27
CA SER A 154 -11.43 12.36 12.15
C SER A 154 -10.57 11.10 12.06
N LEU A 155 -11.19 9.91 11.93
CA LEU A 155 -10.44 8.67 11.78
C LEU A 155 -9.81 8.54 10.39
N LEU A 156 -10.54 8.83 9.32
CA LEU A 156 -10.01 8.72 7.95
C LEU A 156 -8.86 9.70 7.69
N GLU A 157 -8.88 10.88 8.32
CA GLU A 157 -7.74 11.81 8.32
C GLU A 157 -6.54 11.20 9.07
N SER A 158 -6.76 10.68 10.27
CA SER A 158 -5.67 10.11 11.09
C SER A 158 -5.05 8.86 10.44
N ILE A 159 -5.86 8.02 9.79
CA ILE A 159 -5.42 6.78 9.15
C ILE A 159 -4.47 7.02 7.97
N GLN A 160 -4.53 8.20 7.33
CA GLN A 160 -3.64 8.50 6.19
C GLN A 160 -2.17 8.57 6.58
N ASP A 161 -1.91 9.04 7.81
CA ASP A 161 -0.56 9.25 8.35
C ASP A 161 0.06 7.96 8.88
N ILE A 162 -0.76 6.94 9.17
CA ILE A 162 -0.30 5.67 9.74
C ILE A 162 0.24 4.77 8.61
N PRO A 163 1.45 4.18 8.74
CA PRO A 163 2.05 3.29 7.76
C PRO A 163 1.40 1.89 7.81
N ILE A 164 0.16 1.78 7.35
CA ILE A 164 -0.58 0.51 7.31
C ILE A 164 -0.10 -0.35 6.14
N GLU A 165 0.38 -1.56 6.45
CA GLU A 165 0.82 -2.62 5.53
C GLU A 165 -0.28 -3.66 5.23
N THR A 166 0.00 -4.57 4.30
CA THR A 166 -0.94 -5.60 3.81
C THR A 166 -1.42 -6.54 4.92
N GLU A 167 -0.51 -6.98 5.79
CA GLU A 167 -0.80 -7.85 6.93
C GLU A 167 -1.81 -7.21 7.90
N HIS A 168 -1.63 -5.92 8.19
CA HIS A 168 -2.54 -5.18 9.05
C HIS A 168 -3.94 -5.09 8.44
N LEU A 169 -4.07 -4.89 7.13
CA LEU A 169 -5.37 -4.84 6.45
C LEU A 169 -6.09 -6.18 6.45
N ARG A 170 -5.35 -7.28 6.28
CA ARG A 170 -5.89 -8.64 6.27
C ARG A 170 -6.55 -8.99 7.60
N ASN A 171 -5.90 -8.63 8.71
CA ASN A 171 -6.35 -9.00 10.05
C ASN A 171 -7.40 -8.04 10.64
N SER A 172 -7.47 -6.79 10.15
CA SER A 172 -8.29 -5.73 10.76
C SER A 172 -9.68 -5.51 10.17
N GLU A 173 -9.98 -6.11 9.02
CA GLU A 173 -11.14 -5.76 8.17
C GLU A 173 -11.26 -4.26 7.85
N LEU A 174 -10.21 -3.47 8.07
CA LEU A 174 -10.24 -2.01 7.95
C LEU A 174 -10.57 -1.56 6.52
N GLY A 175 -9.95 -2.21 5.53
CA GLY A 175 -10.22 -1.95 4.12
C GLY A 175 -11.68 -2.22 3.73
N ARG A 176 -12.26 -3.30 4.26
CA ARG A 176 -13.67 -3.65 4.03
C ARG A 176 -14.61 -2.60 4.60
N ASN A 177 -14.41 -2.19 5.85
CA ASN A 177 -15.26 -1.19 6.50
C ASN A 177 -15.20 0.17 5.79
N ILE A 178 -14.01 0.60 5.34
CA ILE A 178 -13.84 1.83 4.57
C ILE A 178 -14.50 1.72 3.18
N MET A 179 -14.45 0.56 2.54
CA MET A 179 -15.13 0.29 1.26
C MET A 179 -16.66 0.43 1.40
N ILE A 180 -17.23 -0.09 2.48
CA ILE A 180 -18.68 0.02 2.76
C ILE A 180 -19.06 1.50 2.99
N ILE A 181 -18.24 2.27 3.73
CA ILE A 181 -18.46 3.71 3.91
C ILE A 181 -18.40 4.46 2.57
N TYR A 182 -17.45 4.14 1.70
CA TYR A 182 -17.31 4.77 0.39
C TYR A 182 -18.56 4.54 -0.51
N HIS A 183 -19.12 3.34 -0.48
CA HIS A 183 -20.29 2.98 -1.28
C HIS A 183 -21.61 3.56 -0.74
N ASN A 184 -21.62 4.13 0.47
CA ASN A 184 -22.83 4.73 1.03
C ASN A 184 -23.27 5.96 0.19
N PRO A 185 -24.48 5.95 -0.40
CA PRO A 185 -24.95 7.06 -1.22
C PRO A 185 -25.07 8.35 -0.41
N ASN A 186 -25.46 8.26 0.86
CA ASN A 186 -25.75 9.39 1.76
C ASN A 186 -24.52 9.98 2.45
N GLU A 187 -23.33 9.57 2.04
CA GLU A 187 -22.08 10.02 2.67
C GLU A 187 -21.62 11.40 2.14
N THR A 188 -20.96 12.17 3.01
CA THR A 188 -20.44 13.50 2.62
C THR A 188 -19.32 13.35 1.59
N GLN A 189 -19.25 14.28 0.63
CA GLN A 189 -18.23 14.24 -0.43
C GLN A 189 -16.79 14.22 0.11
N THR A 190 -16.53 14.87 1.24
CA THR A 190 -15.22 14.87 1.92
C THR A 190 -14.86 13.46 2.39
N VAL A 191 -15.75 12.79 3.13
CA VAL A 191 -15.57 11.40 3.57
C VAL A 191 -15.36 10.48 2.36
N LYS A 192 -16.19 10.59 1.31
CA LYS A 192 -16.03 9.78 0.09
C LYS A 192 -14.66 9.95 -0.56
N ARG A 193 -14.14 11.19 -0.62
CA ARG A 193 -12.79 11.47 -1.17
C ARG A 193 -11.70 10.81 -0.33
N LEU A 194 -11.76 10.93 1.00
CA LEU A 194 -10.77 10.34 1.91
C LEU A 194 -10.82 8.80 1.85
N SER A 195 -12.02 8.21 1.86
CA SER A 195 -12.19 6.76 1.72
C SER A 195 -11.66 6.25 0.39
N LYS A 196 -11.99 6.93 -0.73
CA LYS A 196 -11.47 6.57 -2.06
C LYS A 196 -9.95 6.60 -2.09
N PHE A 197 -9.34 7.65 -1.54
CA PHE A 197 -7.89 7.78 -1.48
C PHE A 197 -7.24 6.62 -0.71
N LEU A 198 -7.76 6.25 0.46
CA LEU A 198 -7.25 5.11 1.24
C LEU A 198 -7.42 3.78 0.52
N ILE A 199 -8.58 3.55 -0.12
CA ILE A 199 -8.85 2.34 -0.91
C ILE A 199 -7.85 2.23 -2.07
N GLU A 200 -7.59 3.32 -2.80
CA GLU A 200 -6.60 3.34 -3.89
C GLU A 200 -5.16 3.17 -3.40
N LYS A 201 -4.80 3.78 -2.26
CA LYS A 201 -3.48 3.62 -1.63
C LYS A 201 -3.23 2.16 -1.30
N TRP A 202 -4.19 1.51 -0.65
CA TRP A 202 -4.03 0.13 -0.21
C TRP A 202 -4.24 -0.90 -1.31
N SER A 203 -5.10 -0.65 -2.31
CA SER A 203 -5.23 -1.56 -3.44
C SER A 203 -3.92 -1.65 -4.22
N ARG A 204 -3.20 -0.52 -4.40
CA ARG A 204 -1.86 -0.53 -5.00
C ARG A 204 -0.85 -1.30 -4.16
N MET A 205 -0.90 -1.14 -2.85
CA MET A 205 -0.02 -1.87 -1.93
C MET A 205 -0.28 -3.38 -1.97
N ILE A 206 -1.54 -3.81 -2.17
CA ILE A 206 -1.90 -5.23 -2.26
C ILE A 206 -1.56 -5.82 -3.63
N TYR A 207 -1.80 -5.08 -4.72
CA TYR A 207 -1.64 -5.58 -6.10
C TYR A 207 -0.29 -5.23 -6.74
N GLU A 208 0.61 -4.54 -6.03
CA GLU A 208 1.92 -4.08 -6.51
C GLU A 208 1.86 -3.39 -7.88
N ILE A 209 0.76 -2.67 -8.15
CA ILE A 209 0.56 -1.99 -9.44
C ILE A 209 1.34 -0.68 -9.41
N ASP A 210 2.46 -0.66 -10.14
CA ASP A 210 3.26 0.55 -10.34
C ASP A 210 2.50 1.58 -11.18
N VAL A 211 2.50 2.82 -10.71
CA VAL A 211 1.93 4.00 -11.40
C VAL A 211 2.97 4.72 -12.28
N ASP A 212 4.19 4.19 -12.32
CA ASP A 212 5.31 4.83 -13.01
C ASP A 212 5.31 4.44 -14.49
N TYR A 213 4.65 5.24 -15.31
CA TYR A 213 4.64 5.07 -16.77
C TYR A 213 6.05 5.18 -17.40
N THR A 214 7.05 5.66 -16.65
CA THR A 214 8.45 5.68 -17.11
C THR A 214 9.03 4.28 -17.30
N PHE A 215 8.49 3.26 -16.63
CA PHE A 215 8.86 1.87 -16.85
C PHE A 215 8.35 1.35 -18.20
N LEU A 216 7.14 1.76 -18.60
CA LEU A 216 6.58 1.44 -19.93
C LEU A 216 7.40 2.08 -21.05
N GLU A 217 7.92 3.31 -20.86
CA GLU A 217 8.84 3.94 -21.82
C GLU A 217 10.19 3.20 -21.89
N LYS A 218 10.72 2.65 -20.79
CA LYS A 218 12.03 1.98 -20.78
C LYS A 218 12.03 0.59 -21.42
N THR A 219 10.92 -0.13 -21.38
CA THR A 219 10.81 -1.39 -22.13
C THR A 219 10.85 -1.19 -23.65
N GLU A 220 10.59 0.03 -24.14
CA GLU A 220 10.69 0.36 -25.58
C GLU A 220 12.11 0.73 -26.03
N VAL A 221 13.04 1.03 -25.11
CA VAL A 221 14.41 1.48 -25.45
C VAL A 221 15.42 0.33 -25.48
N GLY A 222 15.00 -0.88 -25.10
CA GLY A 222 15.89 -2.07 -24.99
C GLY A 222 15.58 -3.21 -25.96
N SER A 223 14.75 -3.03 -26.98
CA SER A 223 14.58 -4.05 -28.02
C SER A 223 15.65 -3.85 -29.08
N ASP A 224 16.88 -4.30 -28.78
CA ASP A 224 17.86 -4.59 -29.82
C ASP A 224 17.18 -5.48 -30.87
N GLU A 225 17.14 -4.97 -32.09
CA GLU A 225 16.38 -5.45 -33.24
C GLU A 225 16.72 -6.87 -33.74
N ASN A 226 17.47 -7.69 -32.98
CA ASN A 226 18.06 -8.94 -33.49
C ASN A 226 17.84 -10.21 -32.64
N LEU A 227 16.96 -10.21 -31.63
CA LEU A 227 16.50 -11.44 -30.98
C LEU A 227 14.97 -11.47 -30.84
N ALA A 228 14.26 -11.57 -31.95
CA ALA A 228 12.86 -11.98 -31.90
C ALA A 228 12.80 -13.49 -31.56
N PRO A 229 12.22 -13.91 -30.42
CA PRO A 229 11.89 -15.32 -30.23
C PRO A 229 10.93 -15.75 -31.34
N ASN A 230 11.24 -16.88 -31.97
CA ASN A 230 10.53 -17.44 -33.11
C ASN A 230 9.15 -17.94 -32.64
N ILE A 231 8.20 -17.02 -32.46
CA ILE A 231 6.80 -17.34 -32.16
C ILE A 231 6.15 -17.66 -33.51
N PRO A 232 5.64 -18.88 -33.74
CA PRO A 232 5.02 -19.23 -35.00
C PRO A 232 3.80 -18.34 -35.23
N LYS A 233 3.85 -17.52 -36.28
CA LYS A 233 2.71 -16.72 -36.73
C LYS A 233 1.56 -17.68 -37.07
N PRO A 234 0.38 -17.57 -36.47
CA PRO A 234 -0.77 -18.34 -36.94
C PRO A 234 -1.11 -17.85 -38.35
N LEU A 235 -0.89 -18.72 -39.33
CA LEU A 235 -1.21 -18.46 -40.73
C LEU A 235 -2.74 -18.30 -40.83
N LEU A 236 -3.19 -17.06 -40.97
CA LEU A 236 -4.58 -16.73 -41.25
C LEU A 236 -4.90 -17.18 -42.68
N SER A 237 -5.47 -18.38 -42.83
CA SER A 237 -5.99 -18.83 -44.12
C SER A 237 -7.24 -18.04 -44.50
N LEU A 238 -7.33 -17.60 -45.77
CA LEU A 238 -8.51 -16.92 -46.31
C LEU A 238 -9.80 -17.74 -46.09
N GLU A 239 -9.66 -19.07 -46.12
CA GLU A 239 -10.75 -20.03 -45.95
C GLU A 239 -11.41 -19.96 -44.56
N LYS A 240 -10.65 -19.63 -43.50
CA LYS A 240 -11.19 -19.41 -42.14
C LYS A 240 -11.93 -18.08 -41.99
N ILE A 241 -11.61 -17.09 -42.83
CA ILE A 241 -12.25 -15.75 -42.79
C ILE A 241 -13.61 -15.79 -43.48
N GLN A 242 -13.74 -16.56 -44.57
CA GLN A 242 -15.00 -16.69 -45.33
C GLN A 242 -16.07 -17.52 -44.60
N MET A 243 -15.67 -18.50 -43.77
CA MET A 243 -16.60 -19.34 -42.99
C MET A 243 -17.19 -18.65 -41.76
N ARG A 244 -16.76 -17.42 -41.41
CA ARG A 244 -17.21 -16.69 -40.21
C ARG A 244 -18.23 -15.60 -40.56
N GLY A 245 -19.11 -15.88 -41.52
CA GLY A 245 -20.27 -15.06 -41.83
C GLY A 245 -21.40 -15.31 -40.85
N GLY A 246 -21.42 -14.61 -39.71
CA GLY A 246 -22.49 -14.81 -38.74
C GLY A 246 -22.42 -14.00 -37.45
N ASN A 247 -22.31 -12.67 -37.53
CA ASN A 247 -23.06 -11.76 -36.65
C ASN A 247 -22.82 -10.31 -37.06
N LYS A 248 -23.89 -9.58 -37.40
CA LYS A 248 -23.80 -8.20 -37.93
C LYS A 248 -23.74 -7.11 -36.85
N ASN A 249 -23.79 -7.44 -35.56
CA ASN A 249 -23.87 -6.45 -34.47
C ASN A 249 -22.79 -6.60 -33.39
N SER A 250 -21.54 -6.90 -33.76
CA SER A 250 -20.40 -6.76 -32.83
C SER A 250 -19.52 -5.61 -33.28
N VAL A 251 -19.40 -4.58 -32.43
CA VAL A 251 -18.38 -3.55 -32.58
C VAL A 251 -17.02 -4.24 -32.41
N ARG A 252 -16.19 -4.20 -33.45
CA ARG A 252 -14.81 -4.66 -33.37
C ARG A 252 -14.04 -3.67 -32.51
N ASP A 253 -13.71 -4.04 -31.28
CA ASP A 253 -12.71 -3.31 -30.52
C ASP A 253 -11.36 -3.45 -31.25
N PRO A 254 -10.69 -2.34 -31.60
CA PRO A 254 -9.36 -2.44 -32.18
C PRO A 254 -8.41 -3.10 -31.17
N PRO A 255 -7.57 -4.06 -31.58
CA PRO A 255 -6.56 -4.62 -30.69
C PRO A 255 -5.67 -3.49 -30.19
N LYS A 256 -5.40 -3.46 -28.87
CA LYS A 256 -4.45 -2.50 -28.30
C LYS A 256 -3.07 -2.75 -28.94
N GLY A 257 -2.54 -1.74 -29.62
CA GLY A 257 -1.11 -1.65 -29.92
C GLY A 257 -0.60 -2.32 -31.20
N ILE A 258 -1.34 -2.30 -32.32
CA ILE A 258 -0.76 -2.69 -33.62
C ILE A 258 -1.19 -1.71 -34.71
N PHE A 259 -0.73 -0.47 -34.60
CA PHE A 259 -0.55 0.39 -35.78
C PHE A 259 0.93 0.40 -36.15
N ASP A 260 1.42 -0.74 -36.61
CA ASP A 260 2.73 -0.80 -37.26
C ASP A 260 2.57 -0.28 -38.69
N PHE A 261 2.65 1.04 -38.84
CA PHE A 261 2.79 1.62 -40.16
C PHE A 261 4.14 1.20 -40.74
N LYS A 262 4.11 0.48 -41.87
CA LYS A 262 5.30 0.11 -42.67
C LYS A 262 6.19 1.33 -42.98
N TYR A 263 5.61 2.53 -42.98
CA TYR A 263 6.31 3.80 -42.96
C TYR A 263 5.77 4.64 -41.82
N ARG A 264 6.55 4.79 -40.74
CA ARG A 264 6.29 5.77 -39.69
C ARG A 264 6.76 7.14 -40.21
N PRO A 265 5.96 8.22 -40.07
CA PRO A 265 6.42 9.54 -40.46
C PRO A 265 7.65 9.91 -39.62
N THR A 266 8.80 10.05 -40.28
CA THR A 266 10.01 10.56 -39.66
C THR A 266 9.79 12.04 -39.35
N SER A 267 9.94 12.44 -38.09
CA SER A 267 9.97 13.86 -37.73
C SER A 267 11.21 14.50 -38.35
N ASN A 268 11.04 15.25 -39.44
CA ASN A 268 12.11 16.11 -39.95
C ASN A 268 12.18 17.36 -39.05
N SER A 269 12.70 17.21 -37.83
CA SER A 269 12.86 18.30 -36.86
C SER A 269 14.12 19.13 -37.08
N GLU A 270 14.94 18.81 -38.08
CA GLU A 270 16.20 19.51 -38.35
C GLU A 270 16.10 20.48 -39.55
N GLU A 271 15.23 20.26 -40.54
CA GLU A 271 15.14 21.16 -41.73
C GLU A 271 14.01 22.19 -41.72
N ALA A 272 13.07 22.14 -40.77
CA ALA A 272 11.95 23.08 -40.73
C ALA A 272 12.24 24.40 -39.97
N GLN A 273 13.44 24.59 -39.44
CA GLN A 273 13.80 25.80 -38.67
C GLN A 273 14.23 27.00 -39.53
N ALA A 274 14.36 26.83 -40.85
CA ALA A 274 14.96 27.86 -41.69
C ALA A 274 13.98 28.76 -42.49
N ALA A 275 12.68 28.46 -42.58
CA ALA A 275 11.84 29.15 -43.58
C ALA A 275 10.37 29.41 -43.23
N ARG A 276 10.00 29.52 -41.95
CA ARG A 276 8.68 30.06 -41.58
C ARG A 276 8.84 31.17 -40.57
N GLY A 277 8.60 32.41 -41.03
CA GLY A 277 8.64 33.61 -40.21
C GLY A 277 7.86 33.40 -38.92
N ILE A 278 8.57 33.36 -37.81
CA ILE A 278 8.00 33.19 -36.48
C ILE A 278 7.18 34.44 -36.20
N ASP A 279 5.86 34.27 -36.12
CA ASP A 279 4.91 35.34 -35.81
C ASP A 279 5.36 36.08 -34.54
N LYS A 280 5.39 37.42 -34.62
CA LYS A 280 6.04 38.28 -33.62
C LYS A 280 5.41 38.15 -32.23
N ASP A 281 4.19 37.62 -32.15
CA ASP A 281 3.37 37.45 -30.95
C ASP A 281 3.09 36.00 -30.51
N SER A 282 3.85 35.02 -31.01
CA SER A 282 3.70 33.61 -30.59
C SER A 282 3.85 33.42 -29.07
N VAL A 283 2.95 32.61 -28.51
CA VAL A 283 2.91 32.19 -27.10
C VAL A 283 4.28 31.67 -26.62
N TYR A 284 5.02 31.01 -27.51
CA TYR A 284 6.38 30.50 -27.25
C TYR A 284 7.36 31.62 -26.86
N LYS A 285 7.29 32.77 -27.54
CA LYS A 285 8.14 33.94 -27.28
C LYS A 285 7.78 34.63 -25.96
N ARG A 286 6.50 34.66 -25.60
CA ARG A 286 6.03 35.16 -24.28
C ARG A 286 6.55 34.28 -23.15
N LEU A 287 6.56 32.95 -23.35
CA LEU A 287 7.09 31.99 -22.37
C LEU A 287 8.60 32.18 -22.16
N LEU A 288 9.37 32.35 -23.24
CA LEU A 288 10.81 32.64 -23.17
C LEU A 288 11.12 33.96 -22.46
N LYS A 289 10.34 35.02 -22.74
CA LYS A 289 10.47 36.32 -22.06
C LYS A 289 10.12 36.25 -20.57
N LYS A 290 9.21 35.34 -20.18
CA LYS A 290 8.87 35.08 -18.77
C LYS A 290 9.98 34.30 -18.08
N LYS A 291 10.55 33.28 -18.74
CA LYS A 291 11.72 32.52 -18.24
C LYS A 291 12.98 33.39 -18.10
N SER A 292 13.22 34.34 -19.01
CA SER A 292 14.37 35.26 -18.91
C SER A 292 14.23 36.29 -17.77
N LYS A 293 13.01 36.70 -17.43
CA LYS A 293 12.75 37.59 -16.28
C LYS A 293 12.99 36.91 -14.94
N VAL A 294 12.72 35.60 -14.82
CA VAL A 294 12.94 34.84 -13.57
C VAL A 294 14.43 34.70 -13.25
N LYS A 295 15.32 34.65 -14.25
CA LYS A 295 16.78 34.62 -14.05
C LYS A 295 17.39 35.95 -13.56
N LYS A 296 16.62 37.05 -13.50
CA LYS A 296 17.08 38.38 -13.05
C LYS A 296 16.68 38.73 -11.61
N GLN A 297 16.15 37.79 -10.83
CA GLN A 297 16.07 37.94 -9.38
C GLN A 297 17.43 37.55 -8.79
N LYS A 298 18.34 38.55 -8.79
CA LYS A 298 19.61 38.54 -8.07
C LYS A 298 19.28 38.39 -6.58
N TRP A 299 19.86 37.39 -5.94
CA TRP A 299 19.80 37.22 -4.49
C TRP A 299 20.27 38.52 -3.84
N MET A 300 19.39 39.17 -3.08
CA MET A 300 19.79 40.26 -2.20
C MET A 300 20.66 39.65 -1.09
N SER A 301 21.94 40.01 -1.07
CA SER A 301 22.84 39.72 0.05
C SER A 301 22.30 40.41 1.29
N VAL A 302 22.16 39.65 2.39
CA VAL A 302 21.77 40.18 3.70
C VAL A 302 22.95 40.89 4.39
N ASP A 303 24.17 40.69 3.90
CA ASP A 303 25.36 41.38 4.42
C ASP A 303 25.91 42.36 3.38
N GLY A 304 25.82 43.66 3.72
CA GLY A 304 26.21 44.78 2.88
C GLY A 304 27.72 44.94 2.74
N ARG A 305 28.34 44.20 1.81
CA ARG A 305 29.69 44.50 1.32
C ARG A 305 29.76 44.39 -0.21
N THR A 306 29.70 45.54 -0.87
CA THR A 306 30.10 45.74 -2.27
C THR A 306 31.62 45.76 -2.38
N LEU A 307 32.20 45.02 -3.34
CA LEU A 307 33.40 45.44 -4.06
C LEU A 307 33.36 44.90 -5.51
N TYR A 308 33.46 45.86 -6.44
CA TYR A 308 33.74 45.86 -7.89
C TYR A 308 33.11 44.81 -8.81
#